data_AF-F8W0V1-F1
#
_entry.id   AF-F8W0V1-F1
#
_cell.length_a   1.000
_cell.length_b   1.000
_cell.length_c   1.000
_cell.angle_alpha   90.00
_cell.angle_beta   90.00
_cell.angle_gamma   90.00
#
_symmetry.space_group_name_H-M   'P 1'
#
loop_
_entity.id
_entity.type
_entity.pdbx_description
1 polymer ?
#
loop_
_entity_poly.entity_id
_entity_poly.type
_entity_poly.pdbx_seq_one_letter_code
_entity_poly.pdbx_strand_id
1 'polypeptide(L)'
;MSPDFIPSQPEGVYLKYREPEKYIELDGDRLTTEDLVNLGKGRYKIKLTPTAEKRVQKSREVIDSIIKEKTVVYGITTGFGKFARTVIPINKLQELQVNLVRSHSSGVGKPLSPERCRMLLALRINVLAKGYSGISLETLKQVIEMFNASCLPYVPE
;
A
#
# COMPACT_ATOMS: atom_id res chain seq x y z
N MET A 1 12.80 -19.46 -17.70
CA MET A 1 11.75 -18.43 -17.89
C MET A 1 12.13 -17.63 -19.12
N SER A 2 11.21 -17.42 -20.05
CA SER A 2 11.49 -16.63 -21.26
C SER A 2 11.91 -15.19 -20.85
N PRO A 3 12.98 -14.63 -21.43
CA PRO A 3 13.38 -13.23 -21.22
C PRO A 3 12.31 -12.20 -21.64
N ASP A 4 11.30 -12.64 -22.40
CA ASP A 4 10.39 -11.74 -23.13
C ASP A 4 9.00 -11.58 -22.49
N PHE A 5 8.78 -12.07 -21.26
CA PHE A 5 7.52 -11.80 -20.57
C PHE A 5 7.52 -10.40 -19.95
N ILE A 6 7.35 -9.39 -20.79
CA ILE A 6 6.82 -8.09 -20.39
C ILE A 6 5.32 -8.30 -20.27
N PRO A 7 4.68 -8.14 -19.09
CA PRO A 7 3.23 -8.15 -19.00
C PRO A 7 2.72 -7.13 -20.01
N SER A 8 2.03 -7.61 -21.03
CA SER A 8 1.45 -6.83 -22.11
C SER A 8 0.96 -5.49 -21.58
N GLN A 9 1.41 -4.38 -22.18
CA GLN A 9 0.70 -3.12 -21.97
C GLN A 9 -0.80 -3.41 -22.18
N PRO A 10 -1.67 -3.04 -21.22
CA PRO A 10 -3.09 -3.35 -21.36
C PRO A 10 -3.57 -2.77 -22.69
N GLU A 11 -4.02 -3.62 -23.61
CA GLU A 11 -4.66 -3.15 -24.84
C GLU A 11 -5.88 -2.33 -24.45
N GLY A 12 -5.85 -1.02 -24.71
CA GLY A 12 -6.92 -0.13 -24.28
C GLY A 12 -6.70 1.34 -24.64
N VAL A 13 -7.81 2.07 -24.71
CA VAL A 13 -7.81 3.52 -24.90
C VAL A 13 -7.20 4.17 -23.66
N TYR A 14 -5.99 4.71 -23.79
CA TYR A 14 -5.41 5.56 -22.76
C TYR A 14 -6.24 6.85 -22.70
N LEU A 15 -7.08 6.97 -21.67
CA LEU A 15 -7.69 8.25 -21.34
C LEU A 15 -6.55 9.27 -21.21
N LYS A 16 -6.67 10.43 -21.90
CA LYS A 16 -5.72 11.53 -21.72
C LYS A 16 -5.59 11.82 -20.23
N TYR A 17 -4.41 11.57 -19.67
CA TYR A 17 -4.13 11.91 -18.28
C TYR A 17 -4.34 13.40 -18.12
N ARG A 18 -5.29 13.76 -17.26
CA ARG A 18 -5.48 15.13 -16.80
C ARG A 18 -5.04 15.18 -15.36
N GLU A 19 -4.01 15.96 -15.10
CA GLU A 19 -3.51 16.14 -13.74
C GLU A 19 -4.59 16.80 -12.88
N PRO A 20 -4.99 16.17 -11.74
CA PRO A 20 -5.96 16.79 -10.85
C PRO A 20 -5.31 17.93 -10.07
N GLU A 21 -5.96 19.09 -10.06
CA GLU A 21 -5.51 20.27 -9.29
C GLU A 21 -5.96 20.22 -7.82
N LYS A 22 -6.99 19.41 -7.51
CA LYS A 22 -7.61 19.35 -6.19
C LYS A 22 -7.13 18.15 -5.40
N TYR A 23 -7.07 18.31 -4.07
CA TYR A 23 -6.72 17.26 -3.14
C TYR A 23 -7.93 16.87 -2.27
N ILE A 24 -8.02 15.59 -1.94
CA ILE A 24 -8.80 15.08 -0.81
C ILE A 24 -7.84 14.82 0.35
N GLU A 25 -8.23 15.26 1.54
CA GLU A 25 -7.52 14.96 2.77
C GLU A 25 -8.01 13.64 3.36
N LEU A 26 -7.10 12.68 3.57
CA LEU A 26 -7.40 11.43 4.24
C LEU A 26 -6.96 11.50 5.70
N ASP A 27 -7.92 11.25 6.59
CA ASP A 27 -7.68 11.03 8.01
C ASP A 27 -7.77 9.54 8.40
N GLY A 28 -8.27 8.68 7.51
CA GLY A 28 -8.47 7.27 7.80
C GLY A 28 -9.89 6.91 8.25
N ASP A 29 -10.76 7.89 8.49
CA ASP A 29 -12.08 7.67 9.10
C ASP A 29 -13.22 8.25 8.28
N ARG A 30 -12.98 9.29 7.46
CA ARG A 30 -14.04 10.07 6.79
C ARG A 30 -14.14 9.87 5.28
N LEU A 31 -13.34 9.00 4.68
CA LEU A 31 -13.42 8.70 3.25
C LEU A 31 -14.80 8.11 2.91
N THR A 32 -15.58 8.82 2.09
CA THR A 32 -16.91 8.35 1.65
C THR A 32 -16.84 7.48 0.39
N THR A 33 -17.93 6.80 0.06
CA THR A 33 -18.05 6.04 -1.19
C THR A 33 -18.02 6.96 -2.42
N GLU A 34 -18.56 8.18 -2.31
CA GLU A 34 -18.50 9.18 -3.37
C GLU A 34 -17.07 9.66 -3.61
N ASP A 35 -16.32 9.98 -2.55
CA ASP A 35 -14.90 10.33 -2.63
C ASP A 35 -14.11 9.21 -3.32
N LEU A 36 -14.38 7.95 -2.95
CA LEU A 36 -13.72 6.80 -3.52
C LEU A 36 -13.96 6.68 -5.03
N VAL A 37 -15.21 6.84 -5.48
CA VAL A 37 -15.55 6.86 -6.91
C VAL A 37 -14.86 8.02 -7.62
N ASN A 38 -14.80 9.20 -7.01
CA ASN A 38 -14.13 10.36 -7.59
C ASN A 38 -12.60 10.17 -7.69
N LEU A 39 -11.97 9.53 -6.69
CA LEU A 39 -10.56 9.14 -6.71
C LEU A 39 -10.30 8.08 -7.80
N GLY A 40 -11.21 7.11 -7.97
CA GLY A 40 -11.18 6.14 -9.07
C GLY A 40 -11.17 6.82 -10.44
N LYS A 41 -12.01 7.84 -10.62
CA LYS A 41 -12.08 8.65 -11.85
C LYS A 41 -10.90 9.61 -12.04
N GLY A 42 -9.93 9.63 -11.14
CA GLY A 42 -8.77 10.51 -11.21
C GLY A 42 -9.13 11.99 -11.07
N ARG A 43 -10.16 12.34 -10.29
CA ARG A 43 -10.59 13.74 -10.10
C ARG A 43 -9.82 14.47 -8.99
N TYR A 44 -9.13 13.73 -8.13
CA TYR A 44 -8.43 14.25 -6.97
C TYR A 44 -7.09 13.58 -6.77
N LYS A 45 -6.15 14.33 -6.20
CA LYS A 45 -4.96 13.83 -5.52
C LYS A 45 -5.27 13.56 -4.04
N ILE A 46 -4.40 12.82 -3.37
CA ILE A 46 -4.48 12.51 -1.94
C ILE A 46 -3.39 13.28 -1.19
N LYS A 47 -3.73 13.79 -0.01
CA LYS A 47 -2.78 14.15 1.06
C LYS A 47 -3.30 13.67 2.41
N LEU A 48 -2.41 13.47 3.38
CA LEU A 48 -2.81 13.13 4.74
C LEU A 48 -3.15 14.39 5.54
N THR A 49 -4.07 14.26 6.48
CA THR A 49 -4.22 15.27 7.53
C THR A 49 -3.03 15.24 8.49
N PRO A 50 -2.65 16.38 9.13
CA PRO A 50 -1.57 16.39 10.11
C PRO A 50 -1.81 15.44 11.29
N THR A 51 -3.07 15.18 11.65
CA THR A 51 -3.43 14.24 12.72
C THR A 51 -3.22 12.79 12.29
N ALA A 52 -3.51 12.44 11.04
CA ALA A 52 -3.18 11.13 10.49
C ALA A 52 -1.67 10.89 10.41
N GLU A 53 -0.89 11.87 9.97
CA GLU A 53 0.58 11.75 9.96
C GLU A 53 1.13 11.43 11.36
N LYS A 54 0.66 12.15 12.40
CA LYS A 54 1.04 11.89 13.79
C LYS A 54 0.63 10.49 14.27
N ARG A 55 -0.57 10.02 13.91
CA ARG A 55 -1.01 8.65 14.26
C ARG A 55 -0.14 7.59 13.61
N VAL A 56 0.22 7.77 12.33
CA VAL A 56 1.11 6.85 11.60
C VAL A 56 2.49 6.80 12.25
N GLN A 57 3.08 7.95 12.58
CA GLN A 57 4.37 8.03 13.28
C GLN A 57 4.33 7.31 14.64
N LYS A 58 3.31 7.60 15.46
CA LYS A 58 3.14 6.93 16.76
C LYS A 58 2.95 5.41 16.62
N SER A 59 2.21 4.97 15.61
CA SER A 59 2.05 3.55 15.30
C SER A 59 3.38 2.89 14.96
N ARG A 60 4.25 3.60 14.23
CA ARG A 60 5.57 3.12 13.85
C ARG A 60 6.50 2.95 15.05
N GLU A 61 6.47 3.88 16.00
CA GLU A 61 7.27 3.80 17.24
C GLU A 61 7.02 2.48 18.00
N VAL A 62 5.78 1.97 17.99
CA VAL A 62 5.45 0.67 18.61
C VAL A 62 6.20 -0.47 17.93
N ILE A 63 6.30 -0.47 16.60
CA ILE A 63 7.05 -1.49 15.85
C ILE A 63 8.54 -1.41 16.15
N ASP A 64 9.07 -0.19 16.22
CA ASP A 64 10.49 0.03 16.50
C ASP A 64 10.87 -0.44 17.91
N SER A 65 10.00 -0.21 18.91
CA SER A 65 10.16 -0.74 20.27
C SER A 65 10.11 -2.28 20.29
N ILE A 66 9.17 -2.91 19.58
CA ILE A 66 9.09 -4.39 19.48
C ILE A 66 10.41 -4.97 18.95
N ILE A 67 11.00 -4.36 17.92
CA ILE A 67 12.26 -4.82 17.33
C ILE A 67 13.42 -4.60 18.32
N LYS A 68 13.49 -3.43 18.96
CA LYS A 68 14.53 -3.09 19.94
C LYS A 68 14.52 -4.02 21.15
N GLU A 69 13.33 -4.33 21.66
CA GLU A 69 13.10 -5.19 22.83
C GLU A 69 13.17 -6.69 22.50
N LYS A 70 13.26 -7.04 21.21
CA LYS A 70 13.27 -8.43 20.71
C LYS A 70 12.01 -9.20 21.09
N THR A 71 10.87 -8.51 21.17
CA THR A 71 9.58 -9.10 21.52
C THR A 71 9.08 -9.99 20.38
N VAL A 72 8.53 -11.15 20.73
CA VAL A 72 7.98 -12.12 19.75
C VAL A 72 6.60 -11.67 19.30
N VAL A 73 6.48 -11.19 18.05
CA VAL A 73 5.24 -10.65 17.48
C VAL A 73 5.06 -11.14 16.04
N TYR A 74 3.83 -11.58 15.73
CA TYR A 74 3.46 -12.15 14.44
C TYR A 74 3.78 -11.22 13.27
N GLY A 75 4.49 -11.74 12.26
CA GLY A 75 4.81 -11.02 11.03
C GLY A 75 5.81 -9.86 11.21
N ILE A 76 6.29 -9.61 12.44
CA ILE A 76 7.38 -8.68 12.75
C ILE A 76 8.64 -9.46 13.07
N THR A 77 8.60 -10.35 14.05
CA THR A 77 9.73 -11.20 14.48
C THR A 77 9.46 -12.70 14.32
N THR A 78 8.32 -13.06 13.72
CA THR A 78 8.01 -14.45 13.33
C THR A 78 7.62 -14.57 11.86
N GLY A 79 7.58 -15.80 11.35
CA GLY A 79 7.07 -16.10 10.01
C GLY A 79 5.55 -15.90 9.86
N PHE A 80 5.04 -16.22 8.67
CA PHE A 80 3.62 -16.04 8.32
C PHE A 80 2.89 -17.39 8.21
N GLY A 81 1.58 -17.39 8.46
CA GLY A 81 0.74 -18.58 8.29
C GLY A 81 1.23 -19.79 9.09
N LYS A 82 1.55 -20.90 8.41
CA LYS A 82 2.09 -22.12 9.05
C LYS A 82 3.37 -21.87 9.86
N PHE A 83 4.13 -20.82 9.53
CA PHE A 83 5.37 -20.44 10.20
C PHE A 83 5.19 -19.36 11.26
N ALA A 84 3.94 -19.08 11.70
CA ALA A 84 3.65 -18.06 12.71
C ALA A 84 4.39 -18.26 14.04
N ARG A 85 4.77 -19.51 14.37
CA ARG A 85 5.51 -19.87 15.59
C ARG A 85 7.03 -19.92 15.39
N THR A 86 7.51 -19.68 14.18
CA THR A 86 8.94 -19.68 13.87
C THR A 86 9.50 -18.29 14.11
N VAL A 87 10.35 -18.14 15.13
CA VAL A 87 11.06 -16.88 15.41
C VAL A 87 12.10 -16.64 14.32
N ILE A 88 12.14 -15.41 13.80
CA ILE A 88 13.06 -15.00 12.74
C ILE A 88 14.14 -14.08 13.35
N PRO A 89 15.43 -14.37 13.08
CA PRO A 89 16.53 -13.49 13.48
C PRO A 89 16.39 -12.06 12.92
N ILE A 90 16.83 -11.05 13.69
CA ILE A 90 16.72 -9.63 13.32
C ILE A 90 17.39 -9.34 11.96
N ASN A 91 18.57 -9.92 11.72
CA ASN A 91 19.32 -9.78 10.47
C ASN A 91 18.63 -10.44 9.25
N LYS A 92 17.54 -11.18 9.45
CA LYS A 92 16.74 -11.83 8.40
C LYS A 92 15.38 -11.15 8.18
N LEU A 93 15.00 -10.14 8.98
CA LEU A 93 13.68 -9.52 8.89
C LEU A 93 13.44 -8.81 7.55
N GLN A 94 14.45 -8.16 6.98
CA GLN A 94 14.32 -7.54 5.67
C GLN A 94 14.06 -8.58 4.57
N GLU A 95 14.81 -9.68 4.59
CA GLU A 95 14.63 -10.80 3.67
C GLU A 95 13.23 -11.44 3.82
N LEU A 96 12.77 -11.60 5.06
CA LEU A 96 11.43 -12.08 5.39
C LEU A 96 10.34 -11.23 4.71
N GLN A 97 10.41 -9.89 4.80
CA GLN A 97 9.40 -9.00 4.20
C GLN A 97 9.45 -9.02 2.66
N VAL A 98 10.65 -9.11 2.05
CA VAL A 98 10.77 -9.27 0.59
C VAL A 98 10.15 -10.60 0.13
N ASN A 99 10.42 -11.69 0.85
CA ASN A 99 9.89 -13.00 0.53
C ASN A 99 8.37 -13.09 0.75
N LEU A 100 7.82 -12.34 1.71
CA LEU A 100 6.37 -12.20 1.88
C LEU A 100 5.73 -11.68 0.58
N VAL A 101 6.21 -10.55 0.07
CA VAL A 101 5.66 -9.95 -1.16
C VAL A 101 5.77 -10.92 -2.33
N ARG A 102 6.93 -11.55 -2.52
CA ARG A 102 7.16 -12.50 -3.62
C ARG A 102 6.26 -13.73 -3.54
N SER A 103 6.13 -14.34 -2.36
CA SER A 103 5.31 -15.55 -2.17
C SER A 103 3.81 -15.29 -2.34
N HIS A 104 3.34 -14.05 -2.08
CA HIS A 104 1.93 -13.68 -2.19
C HIS A 104 1.56 -13.05 -3.54
N SER A 105 2.55 -12.72 -4.38
CA SER A 105 2.33 -12.21 -5.74
C SER A 105 1.95 -13.35 -6.71
N SER A 106 0.86 -14.05 -6.40
CA SER A 106 0.36 -15.23 -7.11
C SER A 106 -0.99 -15.01 -7.81
N GLY A 107 -1.45 -13.75 -7.88
CA GLY A 107 -2.66 -13.38 -8.61
C GLY A 107 -2.57 -13.74 -10.10
N VAL A 108 -3.71 -14.13 -10.67
CA VAL A 108 -3.85 -14.54 -12.08
C VAL A 108 -5.01 -13.80 -12.73
N GLY A 109 -5.21 -13.96 -14.03
CA GLY A 109 -6.33 -13.32 -14.73
C GLY A 109 -6.02 -11.91 -15.23
N LYS A 110 -7.08 -11.21 -15.65
CA LYS A 110 -6.96 -9.87 -16.24
C LYS A 110 -6.65 -8.83 -15.16
N PRO A 111 -5.89 -7.77 -15.49
CA PRO A 111 -5.63 -6.72 -14.53
C PRO A 111 -6.91 -5.93 -14.22
N LEU A 112 -7.00 -5.44 -12.99
CA LEU A 112 -7.96 -4.41 -12.60
C LEU A 112 -7.87 -3.22 -13.56
N SER A 113 -9.03 -2.62 -13.87
CA SER A 113 -9.05 -1.35 -14.60
C SER A 113 -8.31 -0.26 -13.81
N PRO A 114 -7.73 0.76 -14.48
CA PRO A 114 -7.08 1.88 -13.80
C PRO A 114 -7.96 2.53 -12.72
N GLU A 115 -9.26 2.66 -12.97
CA GLU A 115 -10.24 3.18 -12.02
C GLU A 115 -10.33 2.31 -10.76
N ARG A 116 -10.49 1.00 -10.92
CA ARG A 116 -10.54 0.05 -9.80
C ARG A 116 -9.23 0.00 -9.03
N CYS A 117 -8.09 0.05 -9.74
CA CYS A 117 -6.77 0.08 -9.11
C CYS A 117 -6.55 1.35 -8.27
N ARG A 118 -7.02 2.51 -8.74
CA ARG A 118 -7.00 3.75 -7.94
C ARG A 118 -7.86 3.62 -6.69
N MET A 119 -9.08 3.08 -6.82
CA MET A 119 -9.96 2.86 -5.66
C MET A 119 -9.30 1.94 -4.64
N LEU A 120 -8.67 0.84 -5.09
CA LEU A 120 -7.92 -0.08 -4.24
C LEU A 120 -6.80 0.64 -3.46
N LEU A 121 -5.98 1.43 -4.16
CA LEU A 121 -4.90 2.21 -3.52
C LEU A 121 -5.44 3.25 -2.54
N ALA A 122 -6.48 4.01 -2.93
CA ALA A 122 -7.09 5.02 -2.07
C ALA A 122 -7.63 4.43 -0.76
N LEU A 123 -8.32 3.28 -0.85
CA LEU A 123 -8.76 2.53 0.32
C LEU A 123 -7.59 2.11 1.20
N ARG A 124 -6.53 1.57 0.59
CA ARG A 124 -5.36 1.12 1.34
C ARG A 124 -4.66 2.28 2.05
N ILE A 125 -4.47 3.41 1.37
CA ILE A 125 -3.92 4.63 1.97
C ILE A 125 -4.78 5.10 3.14
N ASN A 126 -6.10 5.14 2.98
CA ASN A 126 -7.01 5.54 4.06
C ASN A 126 -6.92 4.59 5.26
N VAL A 127 -6.88 3.26 5.05
CA VAL A 127 -6.70 2.29 6.13
C VAL A 127 -5.37 2.51 6.87
N LEU A 128 -4.29 2.75 6.14
CA LEU A 128 -2.96 3.02 6.73
C LEU A 128 -2.95 4.33 7.54
N ALA A 129 -3.68 5.35 7.07
CA ALA A 129 -3.81 6.66 7.74
C ALA A 129 -4.48 6.60 9.12
N LYS A 130 -5.21 5.51 9.43
CA LYS A 130 -5.75 5.29 10.78
C LYS A 130 -4.66 5.15 11.84
N GLY A 131 -3.45 4.71 11.47
CA GLY A 131 -2.32 4.58 12.41
C GLY A 131 -2.38 3.36 13.32
N TYR A 132 -2.85 2.22 12.79
CA TYR A 132 -2.83 0.92 13.49
C TYR A 132 -1.99 -0.14 12.78
N SER A 133 -1.25 0.24 11.72
CA SER A 133 -0.55 -0.70 10.83
C SER A 133 0.96 -0.74 11.00
N GLY A 134 1.56 0.20 11.74
CA GLY A 134 3.01 0.22 11.94
C GLY A 134 3.86 0.50 10.69
N ILE A 135 3.24 1.00 9.61
CA ILE A 135 3.95 1.46 8.41
C ILE A 135 4.76 2.72 8.74
N SER A 136 5.93 2.90 8.11
CA SER A 136 6.63 4.18 8.20
C SER A 136 5.87 5.28 7.45
N LEU A 137 5.91 6.51 7.96
CA LEU A 137 5.31 7.65 7.26
C LEU A 137 5.92 7.86 5.87
N GLU A 138 7.23 7.62 5.73
CA GLU A 138 7.93 7.68 4.46
C GLU A 138 7.33 6.72 3.42
N THR A 139 7.14 5.44 3.78
CA THR A 139 6.57 4.46 2.85
C THR A 139 5.14 4.85 2.46
N LEU A 140 4.33 5.33 3.42
CA LEU A 140 2.97 5.79 3.12
C LEU A 140 2.97 7.01 2.18
N LYS A 141 3.91 7.95 2.36
CA LYS A 141 4.08 9.11 1.46
C LYS A 141 4.48 8.67 0.06
N GLN A 142 5.39 7.71 -0.10
CA GLN A 142 5.74 7.16 -1.41
C GLN A 142 4.53 6.51 -2.12
N VAL A 143 3.69 5.78 -1.39
CA VAL A 143 2.44 5.22 -1.96
C VAL A 143 1.48 6.33 -2.41
N ILE A 144 1.38 7.43 -1.65
CA ILE A 144 0.57 8.60 -2.01
C ILE A 144 1.13 9.32 -3.24
N GLU A 145 2.45 9.52 -3.31
CA GLU A 145 3.13 10.11 -4.47
C GLU A 145 2.90 9.27 -5.72
N MET A 146 3.05 7.95 -5.61
CA MET A 146 2.74 7.00 -6.67
C MET A 146 1.28 7.13 -7.15
N PHE A 147 0.31 7.20 -6.22
CA PHE A 147 -1.10 7.42 -6.55
C PHE A 147 -1.32 8.76 -7.27
N ASN A 148 -0.75 9.85 -6.76
CA ASN A 148 -0.89 11.21 -7.29
C ASN A 148 -0.27 11.35 -8.68
N ALA A 149 0.85 10.67 -8.92
CA ALA A 149 1.53 10.59 -10.21
C ALA A 149 0.86 9.60 -11.19
N SER A 150 -0.22 8.92 -10.77
CA SER A 150 -0.91 7.92 -11.60
C SER A 150 -0.04 6.74 -12.03
N CYS A 151 0.98 6.43 -11.24
CA CYS A 151 1.80 5.24 -11.38
C CYS A 151 1.04 4.08 -10.73
N LEU A 152 0.15 3.43 -11.48
CA LEU A 152 -0.73 2.40 -10.92
C LEU A 152 -0.09 1.01 -11.02
N PRO A 153 -0.15 0.18 -9.97
CA PRO A 153 0.34 -1.18 -10.02
C PRO A 153 -0.52 -2.04 -10.96
N TYR A 154 0.11 -3.03 -11.59
CA TYR A 154 -0.60 -4.08 -12.29
C TYR A 154 -1.12 -5.10 -11.26
N VAL A 155 -2.43 -5.19 -11.08
CA VAL A 155 -3.07 -6.07 -10.08
C VAL A 155 -4.06 -7.00 -10.79
N PRO A 156 -3.77 -8.32 -10.86
CA PRO A 156 -4.71 -9.31 -11.41
C PRO A 156 -5.99 -9.46 -10.54
N GLU A 157 -7.13 -9.77 -11.17
CA GLU A 157 -8.44 -10.04 -10.50
C GLU A 157 -8.54 -11.40 -9.79
#